data_AF-A0A821QI91-F1
#
_entry.id   AF-A0A821QI91-F1
#
_cell.length_a   1.000
_cell.length_b   1.000
_cell.length_c   1.000
_cell.angle_alpha   90.00
_cell.angle_beta   90.00
_cell.angle_gamma   90.00
#
_symmetry.space_group_name_H-M   'P 1'
#
loop_
_entity.id
_entity.type
_entity.pdbx_description
1 polymer ?
#
loop_
_entity_poly.entity_id
_entity_poly.type
_entity_poly.pdbx_seq_one_letter_code
_entity_poly.pdbx_strand_id
1 'polypeptide(L)' 'NFSVFYYEILNTPERACRLAKQAFDDAIAELDTLNEDTYKDSTLIMQLLRDNLTLWTTDMPADGDNAHNEVQDVDDDQK' A
#
# COMPACT_ATOMS: atom_id res chain seq x y z
N ASN A 1 8.07 -0.21 3.80
CA ASN A 1 9.45 -0.07 3.27
C ASN A 1 9.58 -0.49 1.80
N PHE A 2 9.03 -1.63 1.39
CA PHE A 2 9.14 -2.07 -0.02
C PHE A 2 8.39 -1.14 -1.01
N SER A 3 7.27 -0.55 -0.59
CA SER A 3 6.54 0.46 -1.38
C SER A 3 7.37 1.73 -1.62
N VAL A 4 8.04 2.25 -0.59
CA VAL A 4 8.96 3.39 -0.69
C VAL A 4 10.10 3.11 -1.66
N PHE A 5 10.66 1.89 -1.65
CA PHE A 5 11.68 1.49 -2.62
C PHE A 5 11.19 1.56 -4.07
N TYR A 6 9.96 1.10 -4.35
CA TYR A 6 9.38 1.22 -5.68
C TYR A 6 9.15 2.68 -6.11
N TYR A 7 8.85 3.57 -5.17
CA TYR A 7 8.62 4.98 -5.44
C TYR A 7 9.94 5.74 -5.63
N GLU A 8 10.85 5.68 -4.66
CA GLU A 8 12.07 6.51 -4.62
C GLU A 8 13.21 5.96 -5.46
N ILE A 9 13.36 4.63 -5.53
CA ILE A 9 14.54 4.01 -6.16
C ILE A 9 14.25 3.52 -7.56
N LEU A 10 13.12 2.82 -7.74
CA LEU A 10 12.74 2.27 -9.05
C LEU A 10 11.91 3.25 -9.90
N ASN A 11 11.49 4.39 -9.33
CA ASN A 11 10.65 5.40 -9.99
C ASN A 11 9.40 4.79 -10.66
N THR A 12 8.80 3.80 -9.99
CA THR A 12 7.60 3.08 -10.42
C THR A 12 6.45 3.35 -9.43
N PRO A 13 5.86 4.57 -9.47
CA PRO A 13 4.90 5.02 -8.47
C PRO A 13 3.62 4.16 -8.43
N GLU A 14 3.14 3.66 -9.57
CA GLU A 14 1.95 2.80 -9.61
C GLU A 14 2.12 1.51 -8.81
N ARG A 15 3.31 0.90 -8.90
CA ARG A 15 3.62 -0.33 -8.18
C ARG A 15 3.82 -0.06 -6.68
N ALA A 16 4.39 1.08 -6.33
CA ALA A 16 4.50 1.54 -4.94
C ALA A 16 3.12 1.74 -4.29
N CYS A 17 2.22 2.44 -4.98
CA CYS A 17 0.85 2.68 -4.52
C CYS A 17 0.09 1.36 -4.38
N ARG A 18 0.19 0.46 -5.35
CA ARG A 18 -0.47 -0.86 -5.29
C ARG A 18 -0.03 -1.66 -4.07
N LEU A 19 1.28 -1.74 -3.85
CA LEU A 19 1.85 -2.51 -2.74
C LEU A 19 1.52 -1.88 -1.37
N ALA A 20 1.52 -0.55 -1.27
CA ALA A 20 1.09 0.14 -0.07
C ALA A 20 -0.41 -0.04 0.22
N LYS A 21 -1.26 -0.03 -0.82
CA LYS A 21 -2.71 -0.25 -0.70
C LYS A 21 -3.03 -1.67 -0.25
N GLN A 22 -2.41 -2.67 -0.89
CA GLN A 22 -2.60 -4.07 -0.50
C GLN A 22 -2.19 -4.31 0.96
N ALA A 23 -1.00 -3.84 1.35
CA ALA A 23 -0.54 -3.96 2.74
C ALA A 23 -1.45 -3.25 3.75
N PHE A 24 -2.11 -2.16 3.33
CA PHE A 24 -3.10 -1.47 4.14
C PHE A 24 -4.39 -2.29 4.27
N ASP A 25 -4.93 -2.80 3.17
CA ASP A 25 -6.17 -3.59 3.15
C ASP A 25 -6.02 -4.90 3.93
N ASP A 26 -4.89 -5.59 3.79
CA ASP A 26 -4.56 -6.81 4.54
C ASP A 26 -4.43 -6.52 6.04
N ALA A 27 -3.76 -5.41 6.40
CA ALA A 27 -3.63 -5.01 7.79
C ALA A 27 -4.99 -4.68 8.43
N ILE A 28 -5.94 -4.09 7.68
CA ILE A 28 -7.30 -3.83 8.15
C ILE A 28 -8.06 -5.15 8.38
N ALA A 29 -7.91 -6.13 7.49
CA ALA A 29 -8.58 -7.43 7.62
C ALA A 29 -8.15 -8.21 8.87
N GLU A 30 -6.88 -8.09 9.27
CA GLU A 30 -6.33 -8.77 10.45
C GLU A 30 -6.36 -7.93 11.74
N LEU A 31 -6.65 -6.63 11.63
CA LEU A 31 -6.54 -5.66 12.72
C LEU A 31 -7.35 -6.05 13.96
N ASP A 32 -8.55 -6.59 13.77
CA ASP A 32 -9.47 -6.99 14.84
C ASP A 32 -8.99 -8.22 15.63
N THR A 33 -8.00 -8.95 15.10
CA THR A 33 -7.45 -10.17 15.72
C THR A 33 -6.19 -9.90 16.55
N LEU A 34 -5.66 -8.68 16.51
CA LEU A 34 -4.41 -8.30 17.16
C LEU A 34 -4.58 -8.02 18.66
N ASN A 35 -3.53 -8.29 19.42
CA ASN A 35 -3.44 -7.88 20.83
C ASN A 35 -3.18 -6.36 20.95
N GLU A 36 -3.44 -5.79 22.13
CA GLU A 36 -3.42 -4.32 22.34
C GLU A 36 -2.07 -3.66 22.00
N ASP A 37 -0.95 -4.33 22.29
CA ASP A 37 0.39 -3.80 21.99
C ASP A 37 0.67 -3.83 20.48
N THR A 38 0.30 -4.93 19.80
CA THR A 38 0.46 -5.06 18.35
C THR A 38 -0.51 -4.16 17.58
N TYR A 39 -1.69 -3.87 18.14
CA TYR A 39 -2.68 -2.97 17.56
C TYR A 39 -2.14 -1.54 17.47
N LYS A 40 -1.46 -1.04 18.52
CA LYS A 40 -0.85 0.29 18.54
C LYS A 40 0.25 0.43 17.48
N ASP A 41 1.11 -0.57 17.36
CA ASP A 41 2.17 -0.56 16.35
C ASP A 41 1.62 -0.72 14.92
N SER A 42 0.63 -1.60 14.73
CA SER A 42 0.01 -1.83 13.42
C SER A 42 -0.75 -0.61 12.94
N THR A 43 -1.48 0.09 13.82
CA THR A 43 -2.16 1.35 13.49
C THR A 43 -1.18 2.47 13.11
N LEU A 44 0.00 2.53 13.75
CA LEU A 44 1.05 3.46 13.37
C LEU A 44 1.61 3.17 11.97
N ILE A 45 1.84 1.89 11.64
CA ILE A 45 2.33 1.47 10.32
C ILE A 45 1.26 1.73 9.24
N MET A 46 -0.01 1.42 9.50
CA MET A 46 -1.12 1.73 8.60
C MET A 46 -1.26 3.24 8.35
N GLN A 47 -1.07 4.06 9.39
CA GLN A 47 -1.08 5.50 9.27
C GLN A 47 0.02 6.00 8.32
N LEU A 48 1.23 5.46 8.47
CA LEU A 48 2.35 5.76 7.57
C LEU A 48 2.06 5.36 6.11
N LEU A 49 1.43 4.19 5.89
CA LEU A 49 1.02 3.75 4.54
C LEU A 49 -0.02 4.70 3.94
N ARG A 50 -1.00 5.16 4.73
CA ARG A 50 -2.01 6.14 4.28
C ARG A 50 -1.38 7.47 3.89
N ASP A 51 -0.43 7.95 4.69
CA ASP A 51 0.25 9.23 4.45
C ASP A 51 1.11 9.14 3.18
N ASN A 52 1.83 8.03 3.00
CA ASN A 52 2.58 7.74 1.76
C ASN A 52 1.67 7.71 0.53
N LEU A 53 0.54 6.99 0.61
CA LEU A 53 -0.43 6.93 -0.50
C LEU A 53 -0.98 8.30 -0.85
N THR A 54 -1.36 9.10 0.14
CA THR A 54 -1.87 10.46 -0.06
C THR A 54 -0.83 11.32 -0.78
N LEU A 55 0.41 11.32 -0.30
CA LEU A 55 1.52 12.07 -0.89
C LEU A 55 1.73 11.69 -2.37
N TRP A 56 1.79 10.38 -2.67
CA TRP A 56 2.03 9.89 -4.02
C TRP A 56 0.87 10.18 -4.97
N THR A 57 -0.37 10.11 -4.48
CA THR A 57 -1.55 10.48 -5.28
C THR A 57 -1.65 11.97 -5.56
N THR A 58 -1.08 12.84 -4.72
CA THR A 58 -1.04 14.28 -4.97
C THR A 58 0.09 14.71 -5.92
N ASP A 59 1.19 13.96 -5.97
CA ASP A 59 2.32 14.20 -6.88
C ASP A 59 2.05 13.67 -8.30
N MET A 60 1.15 12.69 -8.44
CA MET A 60 0.73 12.18 -9.75
C MET A 60 -0.23 13.18 -10.41
N PRO A 61 0.02 13.64 -11.66
CA PRO A 61 -0.91 14.51 -12.35
C PRO A 61 -2.28 13.82 -12.45
N ALA A 62 -3.35 14.58 -12.20
CA ALA A 62 -4.74 14.12 -12.11
C ALA A 62 -5.36 13.60 -13.43
N ASP A 63 -4.55 13.03 -14.31
CA ASP A 63 -4.99 12.36 -15.54
C ASP A 63 -4.96 10.85 -15.30
N GLY A 64 -5.94 10.35 -14.54
CA GLY A 64 -6.03 8.94 -14.23
C GLY A 64 -6.94 8.64 -13.05
N ASP A 65 -8.25 8.72 -13.30
CA ASP A 65 -9.30 8.02 -12.54
C ASP A 65 -9.06 6.49 -12.56
N ASN A 66 -7.98 6.01 -11.93
CA ASN A 66 -7.62 4.59 -11.87
C ASN A 66 -7.33 4.12 -10.44
N ALA A 67 -7.93 4.77 -9.44
CA ALA A 67 -8.05 4.22 -8.08
C ALA A 67 -9.05 3.04 -8.01
N HIS A 68 -9.60 2.61 -9.14
CA HIS A 68 -10.59 1.54 -9.26
C HIS A 68 -10.28 0.59 -10.42
N ASN A 69 -9.03 0.11 -10.53
CA ASN A 69 -8.76 -1.01 -11.44
C ASN A 69 -8.46 -2.28 -10.63
N GLU A 70 -9.57 -2.98 -10.42
CA GLU A 70 -9.77 -4.43 -10.30
C GLU A 70 -8.51 -5.30 -10.32
N VAL A 71 -8.38 -6.08 -9.23
CA VAL A 71 -7.76 -7.41 -9.13
C VAL A 71 -7.35 -8.04 -10.47
N GLN A 72 -6.05 -8.15 -10.68
CA GLN A 72 -5.48 -9.26 -11.44
C GLN A 72 -4.39 -9.89 -10.58
N ASP A 73 -4.81 -10.94 -9.88
CA ASP A 73 -3.93 -12.00 -9.43
C ASP A 73 -3.08 -12.47 -10.62
N VAL A 74 -1.78 -12.20 -10.54
CA VAL A 74 -0.80 -12.99 -11.27
C VAL A 74 -0.05 -13.76 -10.21
N ASP A 75 -0.53 -14.99 -10.01
CA ASP A 75 0.27 -16.18 -9.74
C ASP A 75 1.76 -15.92 -10.03
N ASP A 76 2.57 -15.82 -8.99
CA ASP A 76 4.00 -16.11 -9.07
C ASP A 76 4.27 -17.37 -8.24
N ASP A 77 3.51 -18.41 -8.57
CA ASP A 77 3.87 -19.80 -8.39
C ASP A 77 4.72 -20.22 -9.61
N GLN A 78 5.97 -19.75 -9.67
CA GLN A 78 6.95 -20.35 -10.58
C GLN A 78 8.41 -20.22 -10.09
N LYS A 79 8.75 -21.02 -9.07
CA LYS A 79 9.79 -22.07 -9.10
C LYS A 79 10.51 -22.27 -7.77
#